data_AF-A0A6C0IH05-F1
#
_entry.id   AF-A0A6C0IH05-F1
#
_cell.length_a   1.000
_cell.length_b   1.000
_cell.length_c   1.000
_cell.angle_alpha   90.00
_cell.angle_beta   90.00
_cell.angle_gamma   90.00
#
_symmetry.space_group_name_H-M   'P 1'
#
loop_
_entity.id
_entity.type
_entity.pdbx_description
1 polymer ?
#
loop_
_entity_poly.entity_id
_entity_poly.type
_entity_poly.pdbx_seq_one_letter_code
_entity_poly.pdbx_strand_id
1 'polypeptide(L)'
;MSSVDTKIKQQDMELASAISTLKKDPKQLQNFLQQQQDKVYKSITQQKDSTFDKVYGDLQRVSKTHETGVLANTRNNDLAHLQEQLYQAQKSKADAILHDKDLASRKHEMNEWTVHNKNDTLFVFSALFIMLSGLLLFVVLWRLGVVSSSVCAALCAPLIIVFVFIVVRRSQYTDVLRNKRYWNKQSFEGKYGTIPLPNICPGGLDALDRGISSVGKGISNAATSATNYTATSIAQGANSVAQSAQGIAQQAQQQSQQQARQQAPQQAPQVKGPQ
;
A
#
# COMPACT_ATOMS: atom_id res chain seq x y z
N MET A 1 -60.13 -50.41 56.54
CA MET A 1 -59.96 -49.82 57.89
C MET A 1 -60.60 -50.64 59.03
N SER A 2 -61.52 -51.57 58.79
CA SER A 2 -62.24 -52.29 59.88
C SER A 2 -61.47 -53.41 60.61
N SER A 3 -60.39 -53.97 60.04
CA SER A 3 -59.68 -55.13 60.62
C SER A 3 -58.62 -54.76 61.68
N VAL A 4 -58.11 -53.54 61.68
CA VAL A 4 -57.10 -53.09 62.67
C VAL A 4 -57.78 -52.75 63.99
N ASP A 5 -58.93 -52.08 63.94
CA ASP A 5 -59.73 -51.72 65.13
C ASP A 5 -60.28 -52.94 65.88
N THR A 6 -60.59 -54.04 65.19
CA THR A 6 -61.05 -55.28 65.83
C THR A 6 -59.92 -56.01 66.57
N LYS A 7 -58.70 -55.98 66.03
CA LYS A 7 -57.52 -56.60 66.66
C LYS A 7 -57.08 -55.86 67.92
N ILE A 8 -57.12 -54.53 67.91
CA ILE A 8 -56.81 -53.69 69.08
C ILE A 8 -57.81 -54.00 70.21
N LYS A 9 -59.11 -54.04 69.90
CA LYS A 9 -60.15 -54.34 70.89
C LYS A 9 -60.06 -55.75 71.48
N GLN A 10 -59.64 -56.75 70.70
CA GLN A 10 -59.43 -58.12 71.21
C GLN A 10 -58.21 -58.22 72.14
N GLN A 11 -57.11 -57.55 71.80
CA GLN A 11 -55.93 -57.48 72.66
C GLN A 11 -56.23 -56.75 73.98
N ASP A 12 -56.99 -55.65 73.93
CA ASP A 12 -57.39 -54.91 75.14
C ASP A 12 -58.28 -55.74 76.07
N MET A 13 -59.14 -56.58 75.50
CA MET A 13 -60.06 -57.44 76.26
C MET A 13 -59.34 -58.65 76.88
N GLU A 14 -58.36 -59.25 76.18
CA GLU A 14 -57.46 -60.28 76.75
C GLU A 14 -56.56 -59.70 77.84
N LEU A 15 -56.06 -58.47 77.66
CA LEU A 15 -55.25 -57.77 78.65
C LEU A 15 -56.06 -57.46 79.92
N ALA A 16 -57.31 -57.00 79.77
CA ALA A 16 -58.20 -56.73 80.91
C ALA A 16 -58.52 -58.01 81.71
N SER A 17 -58.71 -59.14 81.02
CA SER A 17 -58.91 -60.47 81.61
C SER A 17 -57.66 -60.96 82.37
N ALA A 18 -56.48 -60.81 81.77
CA ALA A 18 -55.21 -61.16 82.41
C ALA A 18 -54.96 -60.30 83.68
N ILE A 19 -55.21 -59.00 83.61
CA ILE A 19 -55.05 -58.07 84.75
C ILE A 19 -56.01 -58.39 85.89
N SER A 20 -57.25 -58.77 85.58
CA SER A 20 -58.24 -59.27 86.56
C SER A 20 -57.72 -60.52 87.32
N THR A 21 -57.02 -61.39 86.61
CA THR A 21 -56.47 -62.64 87.16
C THR A 21 -55.21 -62.39 87.99
N LEU A 22 -54.33 -61.48 87.56
CA LEU A 22 -53.13 -61.05 88.29
C LEU A 22 -53.43 -60.22 89.56
N LYS A 23 -54.60 -59.57 89.63
CA LYS A 23 -55.03 -58.81 90.83
C LYS A 23 -55.19 -59.66 92.09
N LYS A 24 -55.28 -60.99 91.95
CA LYS A 24 -55.40 -61.93 93.06
C LYS A 24 -54.06 -62.16 93.80
N ASP A 25 -52.93 -61.77 93.21
CA ASP A 25 -51.60 -62.01 93.77
C ASP A 25 -50.72 -60.74 93.63
N PRO A 26 -50.62 -59.88 94.67
CA PRO A 26 -50.08 -58.53 94.54
C PRO A 26 -48.60 -58.47 94.11
N LYS A 27 -47.81 -59.51 94.42
CA LYS A 27 -46.41 -59.60 93.98
C LYS A 27 -46.27 -59.88 92.47
N GLN A 28 -47.19 -60.65 91.88
CA GLN A 28 -47.13 -60.97 90.44
C GLN A 28 -47.57 -59.78 89.57
N LEU A 29 -48.58 -59.01 90.04
CA LEU A 29 -48.99 -57.78 89.38
C LEU A 29 -47.86 -56.74 89.35
N GLN A 30 -47.14 -56.57 90.46
CA GLN A 30 -46.01 -55.64 90.54
C GLN A 30 -44.88 -56.04 89.58
N ASN A 31 -44.53 -57.32 89.50
CA ASN A 31 -43.53 -57.83 88.55
C ASN A 31 -43.95 -57.65 87.09
N PHE A 32 -45.23 -57.87 86.75
CA PHE A 32 -45.74 -57.64 85.40
C PHE A 32 -45.70 -56.16 85.01
N LEU A 33 -46.11 -55.27 85.92
CA LEU A 33 -46.03 -53.83 85.68
C LEU A 33 -44.57 -53.37 85.49
N GLN A 34 -43.64 -53.87 86.31
CA GLN A 34 -42.21 -53.59 86.17
C GLN A 34 -41.67 -54.07 84.80
N GLN A 35 -42.01 -55.30 84.38
CA GLN A 35 -41.61 -55.84 83.09
C GLN A 35 -42.18 -55.07 81.90
N GLN A 36 -43.45 -54.63 81.99
CA GLN A 36 -44.04 -53.78 80.96
C GLN A 36 -43.37 -52.41 80.92
N GLN A 37 -43.06 -51.84 82.08
CA GLN A 37 -42.36 -50.57 82.20
C GLN A 37 -40.95 -50.66 81.59
N ASP A 38 -40.20 -51.72 81.88
CA ASP A 38 -38.87 -51.99 81.31
C ASP A 38 -38.94 -52.24 79.80
N LYS A 39 -39.96 -52.97 79.33
CA LYS A 39 -40.14 -53.25 77.90
C LYS A 39 -40.47 -51.98 77.12
N VAL A 40 -41.37 -51.15 77.66
CA VAL A 40 -41.70 -49.84 77.08
C VAL A 40 -40.48 -48.92 77.11
N TYR A 41 -39.77 -48.86 78.24
CA TYR A 41 -38.56 -48.05 78.37
C TYR A 41 -37.49 -48.48 77.35
N LYS A 42 -37.18 -49.78 77.27
CA LYS A 42 -36.20 -50.31 76.31
C LYS A 42 -36.63 -50.08 74.86
N SER A 43 -37.92 -50.23 74.54
CA SER A 43 -38.44 -49.94 73.20
C SER A 43 -38.32 -48.47 72.85
N ILE A 44 -38.65 -47.57 73.79
CA ILE A 44 -38.51 -46.12 73.58
C ILE A 44 -37.04 -45.74 73.40
N THR A 45 -36.15 -46.29 74.23
CA THR A 45 -34.71 -46.01 74.13
C THR A 45 -34.15 -46.53 72.80
N GLN A 46 -34.45 -47.77 72.40
CA GLN A 46 -34.03 -48.29 71.10
C GLN A 46 -34.60 -47.50 69.92
N GLN A 47 -35.86 -47.07 70.01
CA GLN A 47 -36.47 -46.23 68.98
C GLN A 47 -35.80 -44.86 68.91
N LYS A 48 -35.44 -44.26 70.05
CA LYS A 48 -34.68 -43.01 70.11
C LYS A 48 -33.31 -43.19 69.50
N ASP A 49 -32.55 -44.20 69.90
CA ASP A 49 -31.20 -44.47 69.38
C ASP A 49 -31.24 -44.71 67.86
N SER A 50 -32.16 -45.56 67.39
CA SER A 50 -32.34 -45.81 65.95
C SER A 50 -32.76 -44.55 65.18
N THR A 51 -33.59 -43.69 65.78
CA THR A 51 -33.97 -42.42 65.16
C THR A 51 -32.78 -41.45 65.13
N PHE A 52 -31.99 -41.38 66.20
CA PHE A 52 -30.78 -40.55 66.24
C PHE A 52 -29.75 -41.00 65.21
N ASP A 53 -29.45 -42.29 65.12
CA ASP A 53 -28.52 -42.84 64.13
C ASP A 53 -29.00 -42.57 62.71
N LYS A 54 -30.30 -42.71 62.46
CA LYS A 54 -30.89 -42.43 61.15
C LYS A 54 -30.80 -40.95 60.81
N VAL A 55 -31.23 -40.06 61.70
CA VAL A 55 -31.19 -38.60 61.47
C VAL A 55 -29.76 -38.14 61.29
N TYR A 56 -28.82 -38.65 62.08
CA TYR A 56 -27.40 -38.33 61.96
C TYR A 56 -26.82 -38.82 60.63
N GLY A 57 -27.12 -40.06 60.23
CA GLY A 57 -26.70 -40.61 58.95
C GLY A 57 -27.30 -39.84 57.76
N ASP A 58 -28.58 -39.50 57.81
CA ASP A 58 -29.27 -38.70 56.79
C ASP A 58 -28.67 -37.29 56.70
N LEU A 59 -28.38 -36.64 57.82
CA LEU A 59 -27.74 -35.32 57.86
C LEU A 59 -26.34 -35.37 57.22
N GLN A 60 -25.55 -36.40 57.53
CA GLN A 60 -24.23 -36.59 56.93
C GLN A 60 -24.33 -36.83 55.43
N ARG A 61 -25.32 -37.58 54.97
CA ARG A 61 -25.57 -37.83 53.54
C ARG A 61 -25.99 -36.56 52.80
N VAL A 62 -26.89 -35.78 53.39
CA VAL A 62 -27.34 -34.49 52.84
C VAL A 62 -26.17 -33.50 52.79
N SER A 63 -25.37 -33.42 53.86
CA SER A 63 -24.19 -32.56 53.91
C SER A 63 -23.20 -32.89 52.80
N LYS A 64 -22.83 -34.18 52.63
CA LYS A 64 -21.95 -34.61 51.53
C LYS A 64 -22.55 -34.33 50.16
N THR A 65 -23.85 -34.59 49.98
CA THR A 65 -24.52 -34.35 48.69
C THR A 65 -24.52 -32.86 48.36
N HIS A 66 -24.80 -32.00 49.35
CA HIS A 66 -24.75 -30.55 49.19
C HIS A 66 -23.35 -30.08 48.84
N GLU A 67 -22.33 -30.55 49.56
CA GLU A 67 -20.92 -30.24 49.28
C GLU A 67 -20.53 -30.64 47.85
N THR A 68 -20.90 -31.85 47.41
CA THR A 68 -20.63 -32.28 46.03
C THR A 68 -21.37 -31.44 44.99
N GLY A 69 -22.60 -31.01 45.27
CA GLY A 69 -23.37 -30.13 44.39
C GLY A 69 -22.74 -28.74 44.27
N VAL A 70 -22.29 -28.17 45.39
CA VAL A 70 -21.57 -26.89 45.42
C VAL A 70 -20.25 -27.00 44.67
N LEU A 71 -19.44 -28.04 44.94
CA LEU A 71 -18.18 -28.29 44.24
C LEU A 71 -18.36 -28.45 42.73
N ALA A 72 -19.40 -29.17 42.29
CA ALA A 72 -19.72 -29.32 40.87
C ALA A 72 -20.07 -27.98 40.23
N ASN A 73 -20.86 -27.14 40.92
CA ASN A 73 -21.20 -25.81 40.44
C ASN A 73 -19.98 -24.88 40.36
N THR A 74 -19.12 -24.89 41.38
CA THR A 74 -17.86 -24.12 41.37
C THR A 74 -16.97 -24.54 40.20
N ARG A 75 -16.79 -25.86 39.98
CA ARG A 75 -16.01 -26.36 38.83
C ARG A 75 -16.58 -25.92 37.49
N ASN A 76 -17.90 -25.93 37.33
CA ASN A 76 -18.54 -25.46 36.10
C ASN A 76 -18.30 -23.96 35.86
N ASN A 77 -18.38 -23.15 36.91
CA ASN A 77 -18.07 -21.72 36.82
C ASN A 77 -16.59 -21.49 36.49
N ASP A 78 -15.67 -22.22 37.13
CA ASP A 78 -14.24 -22.12 36.84
C ASP A 78 -13.93 -22.51 35.38
N LEU A 79 -14.58 -23.55 34.86
CA LEU A 79 -14.45 -23.95 33.45
C LEU A 79 -14.97 -22.87 32.50
N ALA A 80 -16.11 -22.24 32.82
CA ALA A 80 -16.66 -21.13 32.04
C ALA A 80 -15.70 -19.93 32.05
N HIS A 81 -15.14 -19.59 33.21
CA HIS A 81 -14.14 -18.52 33.33
C HIS A 81 -12.85 -18.82 32.58
N LEU A 82 -12.33 -20.05 32.64
CA LEU A 82 -11.15 -20.47 31.89
C LEU A 82 -11.39 -20.40 30.37
N GLN A 83 -12.57 -20.81 29.91
CA GLN A 83 -12.93 -20.73 28.50
C GLN A 83 -12.99 -19.27 28.03
N GLU A 84 -13.58 -18.38 28.82
CA GLU A 84 -13.62 -16.94 28.51
C GLU A 84 -12.20 -16.34 28.49
N GLN A 85 -11.36 -16.66 29.47
CA GLN A 85 -9.96 -16.20 29.50
C GLN A 85 -9.16 -16.69 28.29
N LEU A 86 -9.31 -17.96 27.92
CA LEU A 86 -8.65 -18.52 26.73
C LEU A 86 -9.14 -17.84 25.45
N TYR A 87 -10.44 -17.61 25.34
CA TYR A 87 -11.03 -16.92 24.19
C TYR A 87 -10.51 -15.48 24.08
N GLN A 88 -10.53 -14.71 25.17
CA GLN A 88 -10.02 -13.35 25.20
C GLN A 88 -8.52 -13.29 24.92
N ALA A 89 -7.72 -14.22 25.44
CA ALA A 89 -6.30 -14.31 25.15
C ALA A 89 -6.02 -14.63 23.67
N GLN A 90 -6.79 -15.53 23.06
CA GLN A 90 -6.68 -15.84 21.63
C GLN A 90 -7.10 -14.66 20.76
N LYS A 91 -8.22 -14.01 21.11
CA LYS A 91 -8.71 -12.81 20.44
C LYS A 91 -7.68 -11.68 20.50
N SER A 92 -7.14 -11.40 21.68
CA SER A 92 -6.10 -10.38 21.87
C SER A 92 -4.83 -10.68 21.06
N LYS A 93 -4.40 -11.95 20.98
CA LYS A 93 -3.27 -12.35 20.12
C LYS A 93 -3.59 -12.15 18.64
N ALA A 94 -4.79 -12.50 18.19
CA ALA A 94 -5.22 -12.28 16.81
C ALA A 94 -5.25 -10.78 16.47
N ASP A 95 -5.83 -9.96 17.34
CA ASP A 95 -5.88 -8.51 17.19
C ASP A 95 -4.47 -7.89 17.16
N ALA A 96 -3.55 -8.38 18.01
CA ALA A 96 -2.16 -7.95 18.01
C ALA A 96 -1.46 -8.29 16.67
N ILE A 97 -1.66 -9.50 16.14
CA ILE A 97 -1.09 -9.90 14.84
C ILE A 97 -1.67 -9.04 13.71
N LEU A 98 -2.96 -8.76 13.72
CA LEU A 98 -3.59 -7.88 12.72
C LEU A 98 -3.01 -6.47 12.80
N HIS A 99 -2.87 -5.93 14.01
CA HIS A 99 -2.28 -4.61 14.23
C HIS A 99 -0.81 -4.56 13.80
N ASP A 100 -0.02 -5.58 14.10
CA ASP A 100 1.38 -5.67 13.67
C ASP A 100 1.50 -5.75 12.15
N LYS A 101 0.61 -6.49 11.49
CA LYS A 101 0.54 -6.55 10.03
C LYS A 101 0.23 -5.16 9.43
N ASP A 102 -0.73 -4.44 10.00
CA ASP A 102 -1.08 -3.10 9.55
C ASP A 102 0.07 -2.10 9.77
N LEU A 103 0.76 -2.19 10.91
CA LEU A 103 1.95 -1.39 11.19
C LEU A 103 3.09 -1.71 10.23
N ALA A 104 3.33 -2.99 9.94
CA ALA A 104 4.35 -3.42 9.00
C ALA A 104 4.06 -2.91 7.58
N SER A 105 2.80 -3.02 7.12
CA SER A 105 2.37 -2.47 5.83
C SER A 105 2.61 -0.97 5.75
N ARG A 106 2.22 -0.22 6.79
CA ARG A 106 2.43 1.24 6.85
C ARG A 106 3.90 1.63 6.87
N LYS A 107 4.74 0.91 7.62
CA LYS A 107 6.19 1.15 7.64
C LYS A 107 6.81 0.92 6.27
N HIS A 108 6.40 -0.15 5.58
CA HIS A 108 6.86 -0.42 4.23
C HIS A 108 6.45 0.69 3.26
N GLU A 109 5.17 1.09 3.27
CA GLU A 109 4.68 2.20 2.44
C GLU A 109 5.41 3.52 2.71
N MET A 110 5.71 3.83 3.96
CA MET A 110 6.44 5.05 4.35
C MET A 110 7.91 5.02 3.90
N ASN A 111 8.54 3.84 3.94
CA ASN A 111 9.92 3.67 3.49
C ASN A 111 10.02 3.85 1.96
N GLU A 112 9.18 3.14 1.21
CA GLU A 112 9.08 3.29 -0.25
C GLU A 112 8.84 4.75 -0.63
N TRP A 113 7.95 5.43 0.09
CA TRP A 113 7.70 6.85 -0.13
C TRP A 113 8.96 7.71 0.05
N THR A 114 9.66 7.53 1.16
CA THR A 114 10.83 8.33 1.49
C THR A 114 11.92 8.16 0.43
N VAL A 115 12.11 6.94 -0.07
CA VAL A 115 13.08 6.62 -1.13
C VAL A 115 12.68 7.31 -2.44
N HIS A 116 11.43 7.16 -2.87
CA HIS A 116 10.97 7.72 -4.15
C HIS A 116 11.00 9.25 -4.15
N ASN A 117 10.58 9.88 -3.04
CA ASN A 117 10.63 11.34 -2.91
C ASN A 117 12.06 11.87 -2.97
N LYS A 118 13.02 11.18 -2.34
CA LYS A 118 14.45 11.53 -2.43
C LYS A 118 14.96 11.42 -3.86
N ASN A 119 14.67 10.32 -4.55
CA ASN A 119 15.08 10.13 -5.95
C ASN A 119 14.51 11.20 -6.88
N ASP A 120 13.24 11.57 -6.72
CA ASP A 120 12.60 12.64 -7.49
C ASP A 120 13.26 14.00 -7.24
N THR A 121 13.54 14.35 -5.98
CA THR A 121 14.22 15.61 -5.67
C THR A 121 15.64 15.64 -6.24
N LEU A 122 16.36 14.52 -6.18
CA LEU A 122 17.69 14.37 -6.74
C LEU A 122 17.67 14.56 -8.27
N PHE A 123 16.67 14.02 -8.95
CA PHE A 123 16.48 14.24 -10.39
C PHE A 123 16.28 15.73 -10.73
N VAL A 124 15.43 16.45 -9.99
CA VAL A 124 15.21 17.88 -10.25
C VAL A 124 16.47 18.71 -9.99
N PHE A 125 17.22 18.42 -8.92
CA PHE A 125 18.47 19.11 -8.63
C PHE A 125 19.57 18.82 -9.66
N SER A 126 19.69 17.58 -10.12
CA SER A 126 20.64 17.23 -11.19
C SER A 126 20.26 17.89 -12.53
N ALA A 127 18.98 17.91 -12.89
CA ALA A 127 18.49 18.63 -14.07
C ALA A 127 18.76 20.14 -13.99
N LEU A 128 18.56 20.75 -12.81
CA LEU A 128 18.88 22.16 -12.57
C LEU A 128 20.38 22.42 -12.72
N PHE A 129 21.23 21.54 -12.18
CA PHE A 129 22.68 21.68 -12.28
C PHE A 129 23.18 21.59 -13.72
N ILE A 130 22.67 20.63 -14.51
CA ILE A 130 22.97 20.49 -15.94
C ILE A 130 22.53 21.74 -16.70
N MET A 131 21.35 22.29 -16.38
CA MET A 131 20.82 23.50 -17.00
C MET A 131 21.71 24.72 -16.72
N LEU A 132 22.08 24.95 -15.45
CA LEU A 132 22.96 26.06 -15.08
C LEU A 132 24.35 25.93 -15.70
N SER A 133 24.91 24.71 -15.74
CA SER A 133 26.21 24.46 -16.36
C SER A 133 26.17 24.71 -17.87
N GLY A 134 25.09 24.31 -18.54
CA GLY A 134 24.87 24.57 -19.97
C GLY A 134 24.70 26.05 -20.28
N LEU A 135 23.91 26.78 -19.48
CA LEU A 135 23.76 28.23 -19.63
C LEU A 135 25.09 28.97 -19.42
N LEU A 136 25.86 28.59 -18.40
CA LEU A 136 27.16 29.19 -18.13
C LEU A 136 28.12 29.00 -19.32
N LEU A 137 28.16 27.79 -19.88
CA LEU A 137 28.95 27.49 -21.08
C LEU A 137 28.55 28.41 -22.24
N PHE A 138 27.25 28.55 -22.55
CA PHE A 138 26.79 29.42 -23.64
C PHE A 138 27.11 30.90 -23.39
N VAL A 139 26.99 31.37 -22.15
CA VAL A 139 27.35 32.74 -21.78
C VAL A 139 28.85 33.00 -21.96
N VAL A 140 29.71 32.04 -21.61
CA VAL A 140 31.16 32.16 -21.83
C VAL A 140 31.49 32.18 -23.34
N LEU A 141 30.87 31.30 -24.13
CA LEU A 141 31.06 31.29 -25.59
C LEU A 141 30.61 32.60 -26.25
N TRP A 142 29.54 33.21 -25.73
CA TRP A 142 29.09 34.52 -26.15
C TRP A 142 30.08 35.63 -25.75
N ARG A 143 30.62 35.59 -24.52
CA ARG A 143 31.63 36.57 -24.04
C ARG A 143 32.94 36.50 -24.81
N LEU A 144 33.31 35.33 -25.30
CA LEU A 144 34.48 35.14 -26.16
C LEU A 144 34.25 35.62 -27.60
N GLY A 145 33.03 36.03 -27.96
CA GLY A 145 32.69 36.49 -29.31
C GLY A 145 32.62 35.37 -30.36
N VAL A 146 32.71 34.11 -29.94
CA VAL A 146 32.62 32.93 -30.84
C VAL A 146 31.20 32.78 -31.39
N VAL A 147 30.20 33.18 -30.61
CA VAL A 147 28.78 33.02 -30.92
C VAL A 147 28.08 34.38 -30.84
N SER A 148 27.26 34.69 -31.85
CA SER A 148 26.45 35.91 -31.85
C SER A 148 25.34 35.87 -30.79
N SER A 149 24.89 37.03 -30.32
CA SER A 149 23.83 37.13 -29.29
C SER A 149 22.54 36.40 -29.69
N SER A 150 22.19 36.38 -30.98
CA SER A 150 21.01 35.70 -31.50
C SER A 150 21.12 34.18 -31.44
N VAL A 151 22.30 33.62 -31.74
CA VAL A 151 22.54 32.17 -31.66
C VAL A 151 22.60 31.71 -30.20
N CYS A 152 23.20 32.51 -29.31
CA CYS A 152 23.18 32.25 -27.88
C CYS A 152 21.74 32.20 -27.33
N ALA A 153 20.91 33.19 -27.67
CA ALA A 153 19.50 33.21 -27.27
C ALA A 153 18.72 32.01 -27.83
N ALA A 154 18.95 31.64 -29.09
CA ALA A 154 18.31 30.50 -29.73
C ALA A 154 18.66 29.14 -29.10
N LEU A 155 19.85 29.00 -28.50
CA LEU A 155 20.29 27.79 -27.80
C LEU A 155 19.86 27.76 -26.33
N CYS A 156 19.88 28.91 -25.65
CA CYS A 156 19.47 29.02 -24.24
C CYS A 156 17.96 28.86 -24.05
N ALA A 157 17.14 29.40 -24.97
CA ALA A 157 15.69 29.34 -24.89
C ALA A 157 15.10 27.91 -24.80
N PRO A 158 15.42 26.96 -25.70
CA PRO A 158 14.90 25.60 -25.61
C PRO A 158 15.37 24.88 -24.35
N LEU A 159 16.59 25.17 -23.87
CA LEU A 159 17.14 24.57 -22.66
C LEU A 159 16.33 24.96 -21.41
N ILE A 160 15.97 26.25 -21.31
CA ILE A 160 15.08 26.75 -20.25
C ILE A 160 13.67 26.16 -20.40
N ILE A 161 13.13 26.10 -21.62
CA ILE A 161 11.79 25.55 -21.88
C ILE A 161 11.70 24.08 -21.43
N VAL A 162 12.68 23.25 -21.78
CA VAL A 162 12.72 21.84 -21.36
C VAL A 162 12.74 21.72 -19.83
N PHE A 163 13.53 22.54 -19.14
CA PHE A 163 13.56 22.55 -17.68
C PHE A 163 12.20 22.94 -17.08
N VAL A 164 11.54 23.97 -17.61
CA VAL A 164 10.20 24.37 -17.18
C VAL A 164 9.19 23.23 -17.40
N PHE A 165 9.23 22.53 -18.53
CA PHE A 165 8.38 21.36 -18.77
C PHE A 165 8.59 20.25 -17.74
N ILE A 166 9.84 19.97 -17.37
CA ILE A 166 10.15 18.97 -16.32
C ILE A 166 9.52 19.39 -14.99
N VAL A 167 9.66 20.65 -14.58
CA VAL A 167 9.10 21.17 -13.31
C VAL A 167 7.58 21.19 -13.33
N VAL A 168 6.95 21.66 -14.42
CA VAL A 168 5.48 21.69 -14.55
C VAL A 168 4.91 20.29 -14.52
N ARG A 169 5.48 19.34 -15.26
CA ARG A 169 5.08 17.92 -15.23
C ARG A 169 5.18 17.38 -13.80
N ARG A 170 6.26 17.71 -13.08
CA ARG A 170 6.47 17.28 -11.69
C ARG A 170 5.45 17.89 -10.73
N SER A 171 5.13 19.17 -10.85
CA SER A 171 4.09 19.83 -10.04
C SER A 171 2.73 19.19 -10.28
N GLN A 172 2.33 19.03 -11.55
CA GLN A 172 1.05 18.40 -11.87
C GLN A 172 0.95 16.96 -11.36
N TYR A 173 2.04 16.19 -11.46
CA TYR A 173 2.09 14.85 -10.87
C TYR A 173 1.89 14.87 -9.35
N THR A 174 2.52 15.82 -8.66
CA THR A 174 2.43 15.98 -7.20
C THR A 174 1.03 16.36 -6.73
N ASP A 175 0.39 17.28 -7.46
CA ASP A 175 -0.82 17.96 -7.00
C ASP A 175 -2.11 17.28 -7.47
N VAL A 176 -2.10 16.64 -8.65
CA VAL A 176 -3.30 16.14 -9.32
C VAL A 176 -3.36 14.61 -9.37
N LEU A 177 -2.25 13.95 -9.72
CA LEU A 177 -2.24 12.51 -10.01
C LEU A 177 -1.82 11.64 -8.82
N ARG A 178 -1.08 12.20 -7.86
CA ARG A 178 -0.55 11.45 -6.72
C ARG A 178 -1.59 11.36 -5.59
N ASN A 179 -1.90 10.12 -5.17
CA ASN A 179 -2.75 9.90 -4.00
C ASN A 179 -2.05 10.40 -2.73
N LYS A 180 -2.72 11.28 -1.98
CA LYS A 180 -2.18 11.82 -0.71
C LYS A 180 -2.17 10.78 0.44
N ARG A 181 -2.95 9.71 0.32
CA ARG A 181 -3.12 8.64 1.32
C ARG A 181 -2.29 7.39 1.04
N TYR A 182 -2.21 6.94 -0.22
CA TYR A 182 -1.47 5.72 -0.60
C TYR A 182 -0.38 6.03 -1.62
N TRP A 183 0.88 6.10 -1.16
CA TRP A 183 1.98 6.68 -1.93
C TRP A 183 2.62 5.73 -2.95
N ASN A 184 2.41 4.41 -2.80
CA ASN A 184 2.86 3.37 -3.76
C ASN A 184 1.82 3.11 -4.87
N LYS A 185 0.60 3.65 -4.75
CA LYS A 185 -0.45 3.42 -5.76
C LYS A 185 -0.58 4.65 -6.64
N GLN A 186 -0.39 4.47 -7.95
CA GLN A 186 -0.97 5.38 -8.94
C GLN A 186 -2.49 5.19 -8.89
N SER A 187 -3.17 5.82 -7.92
CA SER A 187 -4.62 5.75 -7.90
C SER A 187 -5.15 6.71 -8.96
N PHE A 188 -5.78 6.19 -10.00
CA PHE A 188 -6.65 6.97 -10.88
C PHE A 188 -8.04 7.23 -10.24
N GLU A 189 -8.06 7.40 -8.90
CA GLU A 189 -9.26 7.56 -8.08
C GLU A 189 -9.32 8.96 -7.44
N GLY A 190 -8.51 9.89 -7.94
CA GLY A 190 -8.70 11.31 -7.62
C GLY A 190 -10.04 11.83 -8.18
N LYS A 191 -10.37 13.10 -7.88
CA LYS A 191 -11.58 13.82 -8.31
C LYS A 191 -11.93 13.74 -9.81
N TYR A 192 -11.00 13.23 -10.62
CA TYR A 192 -11.13 12.83 -12.01
C TYR A 192 -10.91 11.32 -12.04
N GLY A 193 -11.99 10.53 -12.20
CA GLY A 193 -11.91 9.08 -12.26
C GLY A 193 -11.00 8.56 -13.36
N THR A 194 -10.93 7.22 -13.47
CA THR A 194 -10.22 6.42 -14.49
C THR A 194 -9.80 7.22 -15.72
N ILE A 195 -8.50 7.16 -16.07
CA ILE A 195 -7.86 7.78 -17.25
C ILE A 195 -8.89 8.01 -18.35
N PRO A 196 -9.37 9.25 -18.57
CA PRO A 196 -10.06 9.51 -19.81
C PRO A 196 -9.03 9.23 -20.90
N LEU A 197 -9.30 8.18 -21.69
CA LEU A 197 -8.73 8.02 -23.02
C LEU A 197 -8.73 9.41 -23.67
N PRO A 198 -7.63 9.82 -24.33
CA PRO A 198 -7.48 11.19 -24.80
C PRO A 198 -8.57 11.54 -25.81
N ASN A 199 -9.71 12.03 -25.30
CA ASN A 199 -10.61 12.89 -26.02
C ASN A 199 -9.93 14.25 -26.03
N ILE A 200 -9.09 14.38 -27.05
CA ILE A 200 -8.68 15.62 -27.69
C ILE A 200 -9.95 16.46 -27.87
N CYS A 201 -10.25 17.33 -26.90
CA CYS A 201 -11.35 18.29 -26.99
C CYS A 201 -10.83 19.65 -27.50
N PRO A 202 -11.70 20.38 -28.21
CA PRO A 202 -11.33 21.34 -29.25
C PRO A 202 -10.81 22.65 -28.66
N GLY A 203 -9.72 23.17 -29.21
CA GLY A 203 -9.15 24.48 -28.86
C GLY A 203 -7.72 24.45 -28.30
N GLY A 204 -7.26 23.32 -27.77
CA GLY A 204 -5.85 23.15 -27.34
C GLY A 204 -4.87 23.10 -28.52
N LEU A 205 -5.30 22.48 -29.62
CA LEU A 205 -4.57 22.49 -30.88
C LEU A 205 -4.53 23.89 -31.51
N ASP A 206 -5.55 24.73 -31.36
CA ASP A 206 -5.53 26.08 -31.92
C ASP A 206 -4.56 27.03 -31.20
N ALA A 207 -4.35 26.85 -29.89
CA ALA A 207 -3.35 27.60 -29.16
C ALA A 207 -1.92 27.14 -29.50
N LEU A 208 -1.73 25.83 -29.71
CA LEU A 208 -0.46 25.26 -30.14
C LEU A 208 -0.17 25.60 -31.60
N ASP A 209 -1.16 25.62 -32.47
CA ASP A 209 -1.04 25.94 -33.90
C ASP A 209 -0.86 27.46 -34.12
N ARG A 210 -1.46 28.32 -33.28
CA ARG A 210 -1.14 29.76 -33.23
C ARG A 210 0.26 30.02 -32.66
N GLY A 211 0.72 29.22 -31.70
CA GLY A 211 2.08 29.27 -31.17
C GLY A 211 3.12 28.83 -32.22
N ILE A 212 2.88 27.70 -32.89
CA ILE A 212 3.73 27.16 -33.97
C ILE A 212 3.68 28.06 -35.20
N SER A 213 2.54 28.66 -35.54
CA SER A 213 2.43 29.62 -36.65
C SER A 213 3.11 30.96 -36.36
N SER A 214 3.14 31.43 -35.11
CA SER A 214 3.85 32.67 -34.75
C SER A 214 5.36 32.47 -34.70
N VAL A 215 5.81 31.32 -34.18
CA VAL A 215 7.21 30.88 -34.24
C VAL A 215 7.64 30.59 -35.68
N GLY A 216 6.78 29.95 -36.48
CA GLY A 216 7.02 29.69 -37.90
C GLY A 216 7.10 30.96 -38.75
N LYS A 217 6.28 31.97 -38.48
CA LYS A 217 6.41 33.30 -39.12
C LYS A 217 7.68 34.01 -38.67
N GLY A 218 8.03 33.95 -37.38
CA GLY A 218 9.29 34.49 -36.85
C GLY A 218 10.53 33.82 -37.45
N ILE A 219 10.52 32.49 -37.58
CA ILE A 219 11.59 31.69 -38.19
C ILE A 219 11.62 31.89 -39.70
N SER A 220 10.48 32.01 -40.40
CA SER A 220 10.48 32.28 -41.85
C SER A 220 10.97 33.70 -42.16
N ASN A 221 10.65 34.69 -41.33
CA ASN A 221 11.14 36.05 -41.50
C ASN A 221 12.63 36.14 -41.14
N ALA A 222 13.09 35.40 -40.12
CA ALA A 222 14.51 35.29 -39.77
C ALA A 222 15.29 34.48 -40.82
N ALA A 223 14.72 33.41 -41.35
CA ALA A 223 15.31 32.59 -42.40
C ALA A 223 15.34 33.34 -43.72
N THR A 224 14.30 34.08 -44.10
CA THR A 224 14.27 34.92 -45.32
C THR A 224 15.25 36.09 -45.20
N SER A 225 15.40 36.67 -44.01
CA SER A 225 16.41 37.70 -43.74
C SER A 225 17.83 37.14 -43.78
N ALA A 226 18.05 35.94 -43.22
CA ALA A 226 19.32 35.24 -43.26
C ALA A 226 19.67 34.77 -44.67
N THR A 227 18.71 34.22 -45.42
CA THR A 227 18.88 33.78 -46.81
C THR A 227 19.08 34.95 -47.75
N ASN A 228 18.44 36.10 -47.53
CA ASN A 228 18.71 37.30 -48.32
C ASN A 228 20.11 37.85 -48.04
N TYR A 229 20.61 37.76 -46.79
CA TYR A 229 21.97 38.17 -46.41
C TYR A 229 23.05 37.18 -46.93
N THR A 230 22.78 35.88 -46.89
CA THR A 230 23.67 34.87 -47.48
C THR A 230 23.57 34.82 -48.99
N ALA A 231 22.42 35.06 -49.60
CA ALA A 231 22.28 35.11 -51.05
C ALA A 231 22.94 36.36 -51.65
N THR A 232 22.90 37.51 -50.97
CA THR A 232 23.64 38.70 -51.42
C THR A 232 25.16 38.51 -51.26
N SER A 233 25.63 37.88 -50.19
CA SER A 233 27.07 37.58 -50.03
C SER A 233 27.56 36.47 -50.96
N ILE A 234 26.74 35.45 -51.24
CA ILE A 234 27.04 34.40 -52.24
C ILE A 234 26.93 34.95 -53.66
N ALA A 235 26.00 35.86 -53.97
CA ALA A 235 25.92 36.51 -55.28
C ALA A 235 27.09 37.48 -55.51
N GLN A 236 27.53 38.21 -54.47
CA GLN A 236 28.74 39.03 -54.53
C GLN A 236 30.01 38.18 -54.69
N GLY A 237 30.08 37.02 -54.01
CA GLY A 237 31.17 36.04 -54.17
C GLY A 237 31.14 35.33 -55.54
N ALA A 238 29.97 34.99 -56.06
CA ALA A 238 29.83 34.35 -57.36
C ALA A 238 30.19 35.30 -58.51
N ASN A 239 29.87 36.59 -58.40
CA ASN A 239 30.27 37.60 -59.38
C ASN A 239 31.79 37.86 -59.37
N SER A 240 32.45 37.81 -58.19
CA SER A 240 33.91 37.96 -58.12
C SER A 240 34.66 36.72 -58.64
N VAL A 241 34.09 35.52 -58.45
CA VAL A 241 34.61 34.27 -59.02
C VAL A 241 34.35 34.17 -60.53
N ALA A 242 33.20 34.63 -61.02
CA ALA A 242 32.93 34.68 -62.45
C ALA A 242 33.86 35.66 -63.19
N GLN A 243 34.16 36.81 -62.57
CA GLN A 243 35.12 37.78 -63.10
C GLN A 243 36.56 37.25 -63.11
N SER A 244 36.98 36.53 -62.07
CA SER A 244 38.32 35.91 -62.04
C SER A 244 38.44 34.74 -63.03
N ALA A 245 37.39 33.94 -63.20
CA ALA A 245 37.35 32.86 -64.20
C ALA A 245 37.44 33.38 -65.64
N GLN A 246 36.78 34.51 -65.96
CA GLN A 246 36.89 35.14 -67.28
C GLN A 246 38.30 35.69 -67.56
N GLY A 247 38.99 36.22 -66.54
CA GLY A 247 40.39 36.65 -66.66
C GLY A 247 41.35 35.49 -66.94
N ILE A 248 41.18 34.35 -66.25
CA ILE A 248 42.02 33.16 -66.45
C ILE A 248 41.80 32.55 -67.85
N ALA A 249 40.56 32.52 -68.34
CA ALA A 249 40.24 32.02 -69.68
C ALA A 249 40.90 32.86 -70.80
N GLN A 250 40.91 34.19 -70.66
CA GLN A 250 41.59 35.08 -71.61
C GLN A 250 43.11 34.91 -71.58
N GLN A 251 43.70 34.66 -70.41
CA GLN A 251 45.14 34.46 -70.26
C GLN A 251 45.59 33.11 -70.86
N ALA A 252 44.76 32.06 -70.74
CA ALA A 252 45.02 30.75 -71.33
C ALA A 252 44.94 30.76 -72.88
N GLN A 253 44.05 31.56 -73.46
CA GLN A 253 43.99 31.74 -74.93
C GLN A 253 45.19 32.49 -75.50
N GLN A 254 45.77 33.43 -74.77
CA GLN A 254 46.97 34.15 -75.23
C GLN A 254 48.22 33.26 -75.20
N GLN A 255 48.36 32.36 -74.23
CA GLN A 255 49.50 31.45 -74.15
C GLN A 255 49.49 30.36 -75.23
N SER A 256 48.30 29.85 -75.60
CA SER A 256 48.17 28.83 -76.66
C SER A 256 48.50 29.38 -78.06
N GLN A 257 48.21 30.65 -78.34
CA GLN A 257 48.61 31.29 -79.61
C GLN A 257 50.12 31.56 -79.72
N GLN A 258 50.81 31.77 -78.59
CA GLN A 258 52.27 31.94 -78.60
C GLN A 258 53.01 30.62 -78.81
N GLN A 259 52.49 29.50 -78.30
CA GLN A 259 53.07 28.18 -78.53
C GLN A 259 52.87 27.69 -79.97
N ALA A 260 51.73 28.02 -80.61
CA ALA A 260 51.48 27.68 -82.01
C ALA A 260 52.42 28.38 -83.02
N ARG A 261 53.06 29.50 -82.64
CA ARG A 261 54.00 30.22 -83.51
C ARG A 261 55.44 29.68 -83.49
N GLN A 262 55.79 28.74 -82.61
CA GLN A 262 57.15 28.22 -82.51
C GLN A 262 57.37 26.86 -83.23
N GLN A 263 56.34 26.29 -83.87
CA GLN A 263 56.43 25.00 -84.55
C GLN A 263 56.01 25.08 -86.03
N ALA A 264 56.73 25.87 -86.83
CA ALA A 264 56.68 25.79 -88.30
C ALA A 264 57.97 25.11 -88.81
N PRO A 265 57.91 23.87 -89.35
CA PRO A 265 59.08 23.16 -89.83
C PRO A 265 59.59 23.66 -91.19
N GLN A 266 60.92 23.78 -91.30
CA GLN A 266 61.69 24.04 -92.51
C GLN A 266 61.49 22.90 -93.52
N GLN A 267 61.06 23.22 -94.75
CA GLN A 267 61.03 22.27 -95.87
C GLN A 267 62.31 22.40 -96.71
N ALA A 268 62.98 21.25 -96.88
CA ALA A 268 64.21 21.06 -97.65
C ALA A 268 63.93 20.87 -99.16
N PRO A 269 64.92 21.08 -100.05
CA PRO A 269 64.71 21.18 -101.50
C PRO A 269 64.73 19.84 -102.23
N GLN A 270 63.84 19.69 -103.23
CA GLN A 270 63.84 18.55 -104.16
C GLN A 270 64.78 18.78 -105.35
N VAL A 271 65.62 17.77 -105.57
CA VAL A 271 66.56 17.56 -106.68
C VAL A 271 65.80 17.02 -107.90
N LYS A 272 66.00 17.61 -109.08
CA LYS A 272 65.58 17.03 -110.37
C LYS A 272 66.80 16.88 -111.28
N GLY A 273 67.22 15.64 -111.47
CA GLY A 273 68.28 15.20 -112.38
C GLY A 273 67.77 14.89 -113.80
N PRO A 274 68.65 14.40 -114.69
CA PRO A 274 68.76 14.85 -116.07
C PRO A 274 68.15 13.89 -117.11
N GLN A 275 67.75 14.44 -118.25
CA GLN A 275 68.10 14.03 -119.63
C GLN A 275 67.45 14.99 -120.62
#